data_AF-A0A956BAW8-F1
#
_entry.id   AF-A0A956BAW8-F1
#
_cell.length_a   1.000
_cell.length_b   1.000
_cell.length_c   1.000
_cell.angle_alpha   90.00
_cell.angle_beta   90.00
_cell.angle_gamma   90.00
#
_symmetry.space_group_name_H-M   'P 1'
#
loop_
_entity.id
_entity.type
_entity.pdbx_description
1 polymer ?
#
loop_
_entity_poly.entity_id
_entity_poly.type
_entity_poly.pdbx_seq_one_letter_code
_entity_poly.pdbx_strand_id
1 'polypeptide(L)'
;ETCNGQDDECDGVVDEGLRVGGHCEGMCGPGDLECDDAGGVRCSTDPGGSDSVPRAEVCNGRDDDCNGMIDDTFELGAACDGEGACGAGVRECDDVGGVRCSTDADGSASQVMDEVCNAADDDCDGTIDEGFDLGGACAGEGACGAGVLECDADGMILCSTDPGGSMSGMRAEACNEADDDCDGAVDEGLNLGAACPGVGRCPAGVLVCGPDAEAVCSTFPGGPDDRSLDEECNGTDDDCDGQIDEGFDLGMACMGLGACGRGMTECDAEGGSRCSTALGGSEDGSEPEACNGADDDCDGSIDEDGGCVGDTCETAPPLPPDTVVRGNSAQLGDDYGDSTCLGPSPGRDQVFRLDVPAAGSYAVAVAPTGGGFDPVFWVTSGSACAVASVRTCLSGRAIEGAGRPEARLVEFLRADSYYVVIDGRVDLAGGPFVASAQPVARGETCGTAIPLTVPAQFPGTTEGRGRDLAGQQCPGGTLTTGPEAVFRLDLDAAASLRITVLPAATGAPAPDPVIYVTNDCVNVDQGCAGGRNIAGAGAAETLDVDLPAGTWFVVVDHPNNAGGAFLLEITER
;
A
#
# COMPACT_ATOMS: atom_id res chain seq x y z
N GLU A 1 57.88 -86.02 -4.69
CA GLU A 1 56.84 -85.97 -3.63
C GLU A 1 56.26 -84.57 -3.43
N THR A 2 54.93 -84.50 -3.51
CA THR A 2 54.05 -83.38 -3.15
C THR A 2 53.13 -83.91 -2.04
N CYS A 3 52.77 -83.13 -1.01
CA CYS A 3 52.01 -83.66 0.14
C CYS A 3 50.57 -83.97 -0.26
N ASN A 4 50.33 -85.17 -0.78
CA ASN A 4 49.10 -85.53 -1.46
C ASN A 4 48.64 -86.97 -1.15
N GLY A 5 49.40 -87.73 -0.37
CA GLY A 5 49.09 -89.11 0.02
C GLY A 5 49.53 -90.16 -1.00
N GLN A 6 50.49 -89.84 -1.89
CA GLN A 6 50.96 -90.73 -2.96
C GLN A 6 52.50 -90.76 -3.07
N ASP A 7 52.99 -91.50 -4.06
CA ASP A 7 54.40 -91.75 -4.40
C ASP A 7 54.64 -91.15 -5.80
N ASP A 8 54.93 -89.85 -5.87
CA ASP A 8 55.03 -89.09 -7.12
C ASP A 8 56.27 -89.50 -7.96
N GLU A 9 57.38 -89.87 -7.32
CA GLU A 9 58.62 -90.32 -8.00
C GLU A 9 58.82 -91.84 -8.09
N CYS A 10 57.89 -92.63 -7.54
CA CYS A 10 57.77 -94.09 -7.66
C CYS A 10 58.96 -94.87 -7.03
N ASP A 11 59.43 -94.40 -5.87
CA ASP A 11 60.52 -95.00 -5.07
C ASP A 11 60.00 -96.19 -4.22
N GLY A 12 58.75 -96.13 -3.77
CA GLY A 12 58.10 -97.15 -2.93
C GLY A 12 57.86 -96.73 -1.48
N VAL A 13 58.03 -95.46 -1.15
CA VAL A 13 57.53 -94.82 0.07
C VAL A 13 56.36 -93.89 -0.34
N VAL A 14 55.83 -93.03 0.55
CA VAL A 14 54.72 -92.11 0.26
C VAL A 14 54.98 -90.80 1.02
N ASP A 15 54.82 -89.66 0.35
CA ASP A 15 55.11 -88.31 0.88
C ASP A 15 56.52 -88.21 1.55
N GLU A 16 57.50 -89.02 1.12
CA GLU A 16 58.74 -89.19 1.87
C GLU A 16 59.61 -87.92 1.91
N GLY A 17 60.23 -87.71 3.07
CA GLY A 17 60.94 -86.46 3.37
C GLY A 17 60.04 -85.29 3.79
N LEU A 18 58.71 -85.35 3.57
CA LEU A 18 57.78 -84.26 3.93
C LEU A 18 57.36 -84.23 5.42
N ARG A 19 57.71 -85.27 6.20
CA ARG A 19 57.64 -85.31 7.69
C ARG A 19 56.24 -85.17 8.33
N VAL A 20 55.18 -85.48 7.58
CA VAL A 20 53.79 -85.61 8.08
C VAL A 20 53.72 -86.51 9.32
N GLY A 21 52.86 -86.16 10.29
CA GLY A 21 52.59 -86.95 11.49
C GLY A 21 53.63 -86.80 12.62
N GLY A 22 54.33 -85.67 12.68
CA GLY A 22 55.21 -85.32 13.81
C GLY A 22 54.90 -83.94 14.38
N HIS A 23 55.24 -83.74 15.65
CA HIS A 23 54.86 -82.56 16.43
C HIS A 23 55.27 -81.21 15.82
N CYS A 24 54.40 -80.21 16.01
CA CYS A 24 54.69 -78.78 15.86
C CYS A 24 53.90 -77.94 16.91
N GLU A 25 53.92 -76.61 16.84
CA GLU A 25 53.43 -75.69 17.88
C GLU A 25 53.14 -74.30 17.29
N GLY A 26 52.35 -73.48 17.99
CA GLY A 26 51.94 -72.13 17.56
C GLY A 26 50.73 -71.65 18.37
N MET A 27 49.73 -71.06 17.70
CA MET A 27 48.59 -70.32 18.31
C MET A 27 47.53 -71.14 19.08
N CYS A 28 47.99 -72.04 19.96
CA CYS A 28 47.64 -72.12 21.39
C CYS A 28 48.26 -73.33 22.10
N GLY A 29 49.59 -73.48 21.96
CA GLY A 29 50.39 -74.57 22.52
C GLY A 29 50.71 -75.68 21.50
N PRO A 30 51.15 -76.87 21.94
CA PRO A 30 51.73 -77.89 21.04
C PRO A 30 50.73 -78.87 20.42
N GLY A 31 50.93 -79.16 19.13
CA GLY A 31 50.20 -80.13 18.29
C GLY A 31 51.09 -80.88 17.29
N ASP A 32 50.61 -81.16 16.07
CA ASP A 32 51.23 -82.04 15.04
C ASP A 32 51.07 -81.54 13.58
N LEU A 33 52.01 -81.93 12.69
CA LEU A 33 52.04 -81.60 11.25
C LEU A 33 51.20 -82.56 10.38
N GLU A 34 50.47 -82.03 9.39
CA GLU A 34 49.85 -82.83 8.30
C GLU A 34 49.75 -82.06 6.97
N CYS A 35 49.30 -82.71 5.89
CA CYS A 35 49.14 -82.03 4.59
C CYS A 35 48.02 -80.95 4.61
N ASP A 36 48.16 -79.94 3.76
CA ASP A 36 47.13 -78.93 3.49
C ASP A 36 46.34 -79.21 2.19
N ASP A 37 45.18 -78.56 2.04
CA ASP A 37 44.28 -78.71 0.87
C ASP A 37 44.89 -78.20 -0.46
N ALA A 38 46.07 -77.57 -0.44
CA ALA A 38 46.81 -77.12 -1.62
C ALA A 38 47.99 -78.04 -2.01
N GLY A 39 48.27 -79.09 -1.22
CA GLY A 39 49.35 -80.06 -1.45
C GLY A 39 50.66 -79.75 -0.70
N GLY A 40 50.65 -78.82 0.24
CA GLY A 40 51.76 -78.53 1.16
C GLY A 40 51.61 -79.22 2.51
N VAL A 41 52.41 -78.82 3.51
CA VAL A 41 52.34 -79.29 4.90
C VAL A 41 52.01 -78.10 5.81
N ARG A 42 50.98 -78.23 6.65
CA ARG A 42 50.59 -77.23 7.65
C ARG A 42 50.66 -77.77 9.08
N CYS A 43 50.64 -76.86 10.05
CA CYS A 43 50.88 -77.15 11.46
C CYS A 43 49.61 -77.05 12.29
N SER A 44 49.22 -78.17 12.92
CA SER A 44 48.29 -78.15 14.03
C SER A 44 49.00 -77.77 15.32
N THR A 45 48.31 -76.98 16.11
CA THR A 45 48.76 -76.67 17.47
C THR A 45 47.69 -77.10 18.49
N ASP A 46 46.58 -77.67 17.99
CA ASP A 46 45.73 -78.63 18.68
C ASP A 46 46.42 -80.01 18.70
N PRO A 47 46.22 -80.85 19.74
CA PRO A 47 46.76 -82.21 19.79
C PRO A 47 46.18 -83.18 18.73
N GLY A 48 46.67 -83.08 17.49
CA GLY A 48 46.59 -84.13 16.48
C GLY A 48 45.90 -83.82 15.14
N GLY A 49 45.79 -82.56 14.66
CA GLY A 49 45.32 -82.34 13.28
C GLY A 49 45.27 -80.91 12.69
N SER A 50 45.99 -80.71 11.58
CA SER A 50 46.26 -79.54 10.72
C SER A 50 46.27 -78.05 11.16
N ASP A 51 45.49 -77.57 12.14
CA ASP A 51 45.35 -76.11 12.39
C ASP A 51 45.55 -75.72 13.86
N SER A 52 46.38 -74.70 14.10
CA SER A 52 45.81 -73.45 14.62
C SER A 52 46.15 -72.33 13.63
N VAL A 53 45.31 -71.29 13.58
CA VAL A 53 45.42 -70.23 12.56
C VAL A 53 46.08 -69.00 13.17
N PRO A 54 47.38 -68.77 12.92
CA PRO A 54 48.03 -67.63 13.53
C PRO A 54 47.53 -66.26 13.04
N ARG A 55 46.93 -65.48 13.95
CA ARG A 55 46.53 -64.07 13.86
C ARG A 55 47.50 -63.23 14.69
N ALA A 56 48.23 -62.29 14.08
CA ALA A 56 49.15 -61.41 14.81
C ALA A 56 48.51 -60.79 16.07
N GLU A 57 49.30 -60.65 17.12
CA GLU A 57 48.92 -60.07 18.42
C GLU A 57 48.09 -58.79 18.29
N VAL A 58 47.19 -58.60 19.24
CA VAL A 58 46.28 -57.44 19.36
C VAL A 58 46.19 -57.08 20.84
N CYS A 59 46.48 -55.85 21.22
CA CYS A 59 46.64 -55.43 22.62
C CYS A 59 45.28 -55.44 23.35
N ASN A 60 44.89 -56.57 23.95
CA ASN A 60 43.53 -56.79 24.43
C ASN A 60 43.41 -57.60 25.74
N GLY A 61 44.53 -57.83 26.43
CA GLY A 61 44.58 -58.67 27.63
C GLY A 61 44.70 -60.16 27.29
N ARG A 62 45.30 -60.50 26.13
CA ARG A 62 45.42 -61.88 25.63
C ARG A 62 46.82 -62.18 25.11
N ASP A 63 47.04 -63.48 25.05
CA ASP A 63 48.16 -64.16 24.40
C ASP A 63 47.55 -64.65 23.08
N ASP A 64 47.24 -63.70 22.18
CA ASP A 64 46.53 -63.99 20.93
C ASP A 64 47.47 -64.71 19.93
N ASP A 65 48.79 -64.44 19.97
CA ASP A 65 49.81 -65.26 19.29
C ASP A 65 50.17 -66.58 20.00
N CYS A 66 49.56 -66.77 21.17
CA CYS A 66 49.69 -67.90 22.08
C CYS A 66 51.12 -68.41 22.29
N ASN A 67 52.13 -67.52 22.30
CA ASN A 67 53.48 -67.85 22.71
C ASN A 67 53.60 -68.20 24.21
N GLY A 68 52.58 -67.88 25.01
CA GLY A 68 52.48 -68.10 26.45
C GLY A 68 52.52 -66.80 27.27
N MET A 69 52.44 -65.63 26.62
CA MET A 69 52.59 -64.31 27.25
C MET A 69 51.53 -63.33 26.73
N ILE A 70 50.96 -62.53 27.62
CA ILE A 70 49.84 -61.64 27.30
C ILE A 70 50.36 -60.28 26.79
N ASP A 71 49.86 -59.86 25.63
CA ASP A 71 50.11 -58.59 24.95
C ASP A 71 51.62 -58.26 24.78
N ASP A 72 52.49 -59.26 24.68
CA ASP A 72 53.94 -59.08 24.94
C ASP A 72 54.68 -58.32 23.83
N THR A 73 54.14 -58.30 22.61
CA THR A 73 54.65 -57.53 21.47
C THR A 73 54.47 -56.01 21.60
N PHE A 74 53.79 -55.52 22.65
CA PHE A 74 53.32 -54.13 22.76
C PHE A 74 54.06 -53.25 23.79
N GLU A 75 55.10 -53.76 24.45
CA GLU A 75 55.97 -53.01 25.39
C GLU A 75 55.21 -52.29 26.54
N LEU A 76 54.13 -52.90 27.05
CA LEU A 76 53.26 -52.30 28.06
C LEU A 76 53.98 -52.05 29.39
N GLY A 77 53.75 -50.87 29.98
CA GLY A 77 54.46 -50.41 31.17
C GLY A 77 55.84 -49.79 30.89
N ALA A 78 56.29 -49.71 29.64
CA ALA A 78 57.49 -48.96 29.26
C ALA A 78 57.22 -47.45 29.21
N ALA A 79 58.25 -46.63 29.43
CA ALA A 79 58.08 -45.17 29.47
C ALA A 79 58.00 -44.51 28.07
N CYS A 80 57.26 -43.40 27.95
CA CYS A 80 57.05 -42.69 26.67
C CYS A 80 56.50 -41.25 26.82
N ASP A 81 56.34 -40.58 25.67
CA ASP A 81 55.82 -39.21 25.47
C ASP A 81 54.85 -39.19 24.25
N GLY A 82 53.97 -38.17 24.09
CA GLY A 82 52.88 -38.16 23.08
C GLY A 82 52.58 -36.81 22.37
N GLU A 83 51.31 -36.57 21.99
CA GLU A 83 50.85 -35.56 21.00
C GLU A 83 49.89 -34.48 21.61
N GLY A 84 50.29 -33.21 21.69
CA GLY A 84 49.68 -32.09 22.47
C GLY A 84 50.64 -31.64 23.58
N ALA A 85 50.24 -31.23 24.79
CA ALA A 85 51.16 -30.70 25.84
C ALA A 85 51.79 -31.62 26.93
N CYS A 86 50.99 -32.48 27.58
CA CYS A 86 51.17 -32.87 28.99
C CYS A 86 52.10 -34.03 29.41
N GLY A 87 53.43 -33.88 29.31
CA GLY A 87 54.41 -34.50 30.23
C GLY A 87 55.20 -35.75 29.77
N ALA A 88 55.59 -36.66 30.67
CA ALA A 88 56.36 -37.88 30.34
C ALA A 88 56.06 -39.06 31.29
N GLY A 89 55.71 -40.24 30.74
CA GLY A 89 55.00 -41.29 31.50
C GLY A 89 55.09 -42.69 30.89
N VAL A 90 53.97 -43.37 30.61
CA VAL A 90 53.89 -44.84 30.42
C VAL A 90 53.03 -45.28 29.22
N ARG A 91 53.40 -46.38 28.53
CA ARG A 91 52.60 -47.04 27.48
C ARG A 91 51.62 -48.07 28.03
N GLU A 92 50.41 -48.10 27.48
CA GLU A 92 49.41 -49.15 27.68
C GLU A 92 48.60 -49.38 26.39
N CYS A 93 47.74 -50.42 26.36
CA CYS A 93 46.91 -50.70 25.18
C CYS A 93 45.95 -49.54 24.90
N ASP A 94 45.66 -49.28 23.62
CA ASP A 94 44.51 -48.47 23.24
C ASP A 94 43.20 -49.29 23.24
N ASP A 95 42.06 -48.59 23.23
CA ASP A 95 40.73 -49.21 23.29
C ASP A 95 40.33 -50.00 22.02
N VAL A 96 41.17 -50.03 20.97
CA VAL A 96 40.91 -50.73 19.70
C VAL A 96 41.93 -51.85 19.38
N GLY A 97 42.89 -52.11 20.27
CA GLY A 97 43.84 -53.22 20.17
C GLY A 97 45.25 -52.85 19.68
N GLY A 98 45.57 -51.56 19.60
CA GLY A 98 46.91 -51.03 19.41
C GLY A 98 47.54 -50.53 20.72
N VAL A 99 48.43 -49.55 20.63
CA VAL A 99 49.20 -49.01 21.77
C VAL A 99 49.19 -47.49 21.73
N ARG A 100 49.01 -46.88 22.89
CA ARG A 100 49.06 -45.43 23.12
C ARG A 100 50.02 -45.09 24.25
N CYS A 101 50.14 -43.80 24.57
CA CYS A 101 51.15 -43.25 25.47
C CYS A 101 50.59 -42.07 26.30
N SER A 102 51.05 -41.93 27.55
CA SER A 102 50.90 -40.75 28.43
C SER A 102 52.12 -40.67 29.34
N THR A 103 51.93 -39.99 30.46
CA THR A 103 52.65 -38.77 30.81
C THR A 103 52.08 -38.21 32.12
N ASP A 104 50.80 -38.50 32.40
CA ASP A 104 50.37 -38.92 33.73
C ASP A 104 51.39 -39.91 34.31
N ALA A 105 51.80 -39.70 35.57
CA ALA A 105 52.82 -40.52 36.22
C ALA A 105 52.45 -42.01 36.45
N ASP A 106 51.24 -42.43 36.04
CA ASP A 106 50.64 -43.75 36.27
C ASP A 106 49.83 -44.33 35.05
N GLY A 107 49.85 -43.79 33.81
CA GLY A 107 48.97 -44.26 32.69
C GLY A 107 49.30 -43.82 31.25
N SER A 108 48.39 -44.03 30.24
CA SER A 108 48.72 -43.91 28.78
C SER A 108 47.83 -43.14 27.72
N ALA A 109 47.12 -42.02 27.97
CA ALA A 109 46.75 -41.07 26.86
C ALA A 109 47.10 -39.55 27.06
N SER A 110 48.24 -39.08 26.49
CA SER A 110 48.77 -37.70 26.43
C SER A 110 50.22 -37.70 25.85
N GLN A 111 51.03 -36.64 25.67
CA GLN A 111 50.91 -35.29 25.06
C GLN A 111 52.29 -34.56 25.31
N VAL A 112 53.06 -34.02 24.31
CA VAL A 112 54.20 -33.02 24.45
C VAL A 112 54.51 -32.18 23.16
N MET A 113 54.45 -30.83 23.19
CA MET A 113 54.65 -29.90 22.05
C MET A 113 55.27 -28.52 22.48
N ASP A 114 55.29 -27.52 21.58
CA ASP A 114 55.70 -26.11 21.84
C ASP A 114 54.43 -25.23 21.91
N GLU A 115 54.33 -24.30 22.88
CA GLU A 115 53.26 -23.28 22.92
C GLU A 115 53.10 -22.56 21.57
N VAL A 116 51.85 -22.50 21.09
CA VAL A 116 51.40 -21.65 19.98
C VAL A 116 50.09 -20.96 20.40
N CYS A 117 49.81 -19.78 19.85
CA CYS A 117 48.71 -18.91 20.33
C CYS A 117 47.35 -19.46 19.88
N ASN A 118 46.85 -20.53 20.50
CA ASN A 118 45.68 -21.30 20.06
C ASN A 118 44.66 -21.58 21.18
N ALA A 119 44.87 -21.06 22.39
CA ALA A 119 44.09 -21.32 23.60
C ALA A 119 44.09 -22.77 24.11
N ALA A 120 45.12 -23.54 23.74
CA ALA A 120 45.54 -24.75 24.44
C ALA A 120 46.73 -24.45 25.34
N ASP A 121 46.81 -25.21 26.43
CA ASP A 121 48.09 -25.60 27.00
C ASP A 121 48.69 -26.59 25.97
N ASP A 122 49.85 -26.26 25.36
CA ASP A 122 50.58 -27.01 24.33
C ASP A 122 52.01 -27.44 24.78
N ASP A 123 52.52 -26.96 25.92
CA ASP A 123 53.80 -27.41 26.56
C ASP A 123 53.64 -28.08 27.96
N CYS A 124 52.56 -27.78 28.69
CA CYS A 124 52.15 -28.32 30.00
C CYS A 124 53.15 -28.17 31.15
N ASP A 125 53.82 -27.02 31.21
CA ASP A 125 54.19 -26.41 32.50
C ASP A 125 52.96 -26.15 33.40
N GLY A 126 51.77 -26.03 32.79
CA GLY A 126 50.47 -25.85 33.42
C GLY A 126 49.89 -24.44 33.32
N THR A 127 50.41 -23.62 32.40
CA THR A 127 49.79 -22.37 31.94
C THR A 127 49.16 -22.54 30.54
N ILE A 128 48.76 -21.46 29.86
CA ILE A 128 48.08 -21.46 28.54
C ILE A 128 48.50 -20.19 27.81
N ASP A 129 48.94 -20.30 26.55
CA ASP A 129 49.39 -19.21 25.69
C ASP A 129 50.48 -18.31 26.34
N GLU A 130 51.31 -18.83 27.25
CA GLU A 130 52.27 -17.98 27.98
C GLU A 130 53.49 -17.53 27.16
N GLY A 131 54.05 -16.39 27.55
CA GLY A 131 55.12 -15.73 26.79
C GLY A 131 54.64 -14.90 25.60
N PHE A 132 53.37 -14.99 25.19
CA PHE A 132 52.77 -14.17 24.14
C PHE A 132 52.24 -12.79 24.61
N ASP A 133 52.41 -12.44 25.90
CA ASP A 133 52.00 -11.15 26.50
C ASP A 133 50.51 -10.75 26.27
N LEU A 134 49.63 -11.76 26.13
CA LEU A 134 48.20 -11.57 25.83
C LEU A 134 47.46 -10.73 26.87
N GLY A 135 46.52 -9.91 26.42
CA GLY A 135 45.91 -8.86 27.23
C GLY A 135 46.80 -7.63 27.45
N GLY A 136 48.04 -7.65 26.94
CA GLY A 136 48.94 -6.50 26.89
C GLY A 136 48.48 -5.43 25.91
N ALA A 137 48.77 -4.16 26.19
CA ALA A 137 48.36 -3.04 25.33
C ALA A 137 49.29 -2.89 24.12
N CYS A 138 48.72 -2.76 22.94
CA CYS A 138 49.40 -2.52 21.66
C CYS A 138 48.91 -1.23 20.98
N ALA A 139 49.41 -0.95 19.78
CA ALA A 139 48.91 0.10 18.91
C ALA A 139 48.76 -0.48 17.50
N GLY A 140 47.60 -0.29 16.89
CA GLY A 140 47.37 -0.58 15.49
C GLY A 140 47.89 0.53 14.59
N GLU A 141 47.92 0.26 13.29
CA GLU A 141 48.23 1.26 12.27
C GLU A 141 46.93 2.00 11.84
N GLY A 142 47.01 2.88 10.85
CA GLY A 142 45.89 3.69 10.38
C GLY A 142 45.21 4.60 11.41
N ALA A 143 43.90 4.80 11.23
CA ALA A 143 43.04 5.49 12.19
C ALA A 143 42.77 4.66 13.46
N CYS A 144 43.21 3.41 13.49
CA CYS A 144 42.63 2.33 14.28
C CYS A 144 43.13 2.31 15.74
N GLY A 145 44.21 3.04 16.07
CA GLY A 145 44.45 3.52 17.44
C GLY A 145 45.16 2.54 18.40
N ALA A 146 44.73 2.51 19.67
CA ALA A 146 45.40 1.76 20.74
C ALA A 146 44.58 0.53 21.16
N GLY A 147 45.22 -0.64 21.15
CA GLY A 147 44.57 -1.94 21.18
C GLY A 147 45.09 -2.90 22.26
N VAL A 148 44.75 -4.18 22.12
CA VAL A 148 45.12 -5.30 22.99
C VAL A 148 45.68 -6.48 22.17
N LEU A 149 46.74 -7.13 22.66
CA LEU A 149 47.34 -8.32 22.06
C LEU A 149 46.50 -9.57 22.35
N GLU A 150 46.10 -10.29 21.30
CA GLU A 150 45.31 -11.53 21.37
C GLU A 150 45.70 -12.49 20.23
N CYS A 151 45.33 -13.77 20.35
CA CYS A 151 45.53 -14.77 19.29
C CYS A 151 44.53 -14.60 18.14
N ASP A 152 44.98 -14.90 16.92
CA ASP A 152 44.12 -15.05 15.74
C ASP A 152 43.66 -16.50 15.53
N ALA A 153 42.89 -16.75 14.46
CA ALA A 153 42.32 -18.06 14.17
C ALA A 153 43.33 -19.08 13.58
N ASP A 154 44.56 -18.65 13.24
CA ASP A 154 45.60 -19.46 12.60
C ASP A 154 46.82 -19.70 13.52
N GLY A 155 46.79 -19.20 14.77
CA GLY A 155 47.78 -19.48 15.82
C GLY A 155 48.77 -18.35 16.12
N MET A 156 48.53 -17.13 15.62
CA MET A 156 49.47 -15.99 15.68
C MET A 156 48.96 -14.87 16.59
N ILE A 157 49.86 -14.06 17.15
CA ILE A 157 49.47 -12.85 17.89
C ILE A 157 49.07 -11.75 16.90
N LEU A 158 47.86 -11.21 17.03
CA LEU A 158 47.43 -9.94 16.44
C LEU A 158 47.33 -8.82 17.48
N CYS A 159 47.29 -7.58 17.00
CA CYS A 159 46.90 -6.41 17.79
C CYS A 159 45.45 -6.07 17.46
N SER A 160 44.50 -6.40 18.35
CA SER A 160 43.12 -5.95 18.19
C SER A 160 43.00 -4.49 18.60
N THR A 161 42.58 -3.65 17.66
CA THR A 161 42.29 -2.22 17.87
C THR A 161 40.93 -1.97 18.54
N ASP A 162 40.05 -2.98 18.58
CA ASP A 162 38.74 -2.85 19.22
C ASP A 162 38.88 -2.74 20.76
N PRO A 163 37.98 -2.05 21.49
CA PRO A 163 38.09 -1.80 22.95
C PRO A 163 37.97 -3.03 23.86
N GLY A 164 38.91 -3.97 23.75
CA GLY A 164 39.04 -5.16 24.57
C GLY A 164 38.93 -6.51 23.85
N GLY A 165 39.26 -6.63 22.55
CA GLY A 165 39.71 -7.92 22.02
C GLY A 165 39.58 -8.26 20.52
N SER A 166 40.32 -9.30 20.15
CA SER A 166 40.29 -10.24 19.02
C SER A 166 40.30 -9.81 17.53
N MET A 167 39.88 -8.61 17.11
CA MET A 167 39.93 -8.22 15.68
C MET A 167 40.06 -6.71 15.47
N SER A 168 40.74 -6.29 14.40
CA SER A 168 40.54 -4.95 13.86
C SER A 168 39.17 -4.85 13.18
N GLY A 169 38.50 -3.70 13.29
CA GLY A 169 37.18 -3.45 12.73
C GLY A 169 37.15 -3.23 11.22
N MET A 170 37.93 -4.02 10.46
CA MET A 170 38.19 -3.84 9.03
C MET A 170 36.90 -3.67 8.23
N ARG A 171 36.83 -2.62 7.41
CA ARG A 171 35.79 -2.40 6.40
C ARG A 171 36.46 -2.34 5.04
N ALA A 172 35.75 -2.69 3.98
CA ALA A 172 36.26 -2.37 2.65
C ALA A 172 36.39 -0.84 2.53
N GLU A 173 37.52 -0.37 2.01
CA GLU A 173 37.85 1.05 1.85
C GLU A 173 36.67 1.86 1.30
N ALA A 174 36.31 2.90 2.04
CA ALA A 174 35.43 3.96 1.57
C ALA A 174 36.28 5.19 1.25
N CYS A 175 35.90 5.93 0.22
CA CYS A 175 36.67 7.04 -0.35
C CYS A 175 36.58 8.29 0.53
N ASN A 176 37.28 8.30 1.67
CA ASN A 176 37.07 9.23 2.78
C ASN A 176 38.36 9.86 3.34
N GLU A 177 39.52 9.67 2.69
CA GLU A 177 40.85 10.10 3.14
C GLU A 177 41.35 9.40 4.43
N ALA A 178 40.83 8.21 4.75
CA ALA A 178 41.29 7.36 5.86
C ALA A 178 41.71 5.95 5.41
N ASP A 179 42.09 5.15 6.39
CA ASP A 179 42.61 3.78 6.31
C ASP A 179 41.59 2.94 7.10
N ASP A 180 40.58 2.40 6.41
CA ASP A 180 39.33 1.85 6.95
C ASP A 180 39.39 0.32 7.12
N ASP A 181 40.26 -0.37 6.36
CA ASP A 181 40.65 -1.76 6.61
C ASP A 181 41.90 -1.91 7.51
N CYS A 182 42.66 -0.83 7.71
CA CYS A 182 43.89 -0.73 8.48
C CYS A 182 45.15 -1.40 7.83
N ASP A 183 45.21 -1.61 6.50
CA ASP A 183 46.42 -2.12 5.79
C ASP A 183 47.60 -1.12 5.75
N GLY A 184 47.34 0.18 5.95
CA GLY A 184 48.36 1.23 5.97
C GLY A 184 48.52 2.01 4.66
N ALA A 185 47.69 1.72 3.65
CA ALA A 185 47.36 2.64 2.58
C ALA A 185 46.16 3.54 2.98
N VAL A 186 45.47 4.14 2.00
CA VAL A 186 44.36 5.11 2.14
C VAL A 186 43.63 5.15 0.81
N ASP A 187 42.31 4.91 0.81
CA ASP A 187 41.42 4.92 -0.36
C ASP A 187 41.85 3.94 -1.49
N GLU A 188 42.59 2.87 -1.21
CA GLU A 188 43.06 1.90 -2.22
C GLU A 188 42.01 0.82 -2.57
N GLY A 189 42.32 -0.02 -3.56
CA GLY A 189 41.33 -0.88 -4.23
C GLY A 189 40.33 -0.10 -5.11
N LEU A 190 40.01 1.15 -4.77
CA LEU A 190 39.07 2.05 -5.44
C LEU A 190 39.55 2.61 -6.80
N ASN A 191 40.74 2.23 -7.26
CA ASN A 191 41.32 2.61 -8.57
C ASN A 191 41.41 4.13 -8.85
N LEU A 192 41.51 4.96 -7.81
CA LEU A 192 41.53 6.42 -7.94
C LEU A 192 42.62 6.93 -8.89
N GLY A 193 42.29 7.92 -9.71
CA GLY A 193 43.14 8.45 -10.77
C GLY A 193 43.27 7.55 -12.01
N ALA A 194 42.68 6.35 -12.03
CA ALA A 194 42.52 5.59 -13.27
C ALA A 194 41.55 6.29 -14.22
N ALA A 195 41.75 6.15 -15.53
CA ALA A 195 40.90 6.77 -16.53
C ALA A 195 39.60 5.99 -16.70
N CYS A 196 38.48 6.58 -16.28
CA CYS A 196 37.14 6.04 -16.56
C CYS A 196 36.70 6.43 -17.98
N PRO A 197 36.22 5.47 -18.80
CA PRO A 197 35.71 5.74 -20.13
C PRO A 197 34.29 6.31 -20.01
N GLY A 198 34.12 7.61 -20.25
CA GLY A 198 32.77 8.19 -20.35
C GLY A 198 31.99 7.51 -21.48
N VAL A 199 30.84 6.93 -21.13
CA VAL A 199 29.83 6.39 -22.03
C VAL A 199 28.70 7.45 -22.14
N GLY A 200 27.66 7.21 -22.93
CA GLY A 200 26.54 8.14 -23.14
C GLY A 200 26.95 9.60 -23.39
N ARG A 201 26.64 10.48 -22.42
CA ARG A 201 26.88 11.93 -22.46
C ARG A 201 28.24 12.32 -21.87
N CYS A 202 28.85 11.43 -21.10
CA CYS A 202 30.00 11.64 -20.25
C CYS A 202 31.31 11.79 -21.07
N PRO A 203 32.09 12.88 -20.90
CA PRO A 203 33.46 12.91 -21.40
C PRO A 203 34.38 11.95 -20.61
N ALA A 204 35.44 11.45 -21.26
CA ALA A 204 36.41 10.58 -20.60
C ALA A 204 37.12 11.29 -19.42
N GLY A 205 37.05 10.66 -18.24
CA GLY A 205 37.39 11.24 -16.95
C GLY A 205 38.47 10.50 -16.17
N VAL A 206 38.50 10.73 -14.85
CA VAL A 206 39.28 9.94 -13.88
C VAL A 206 38.46 9.63 -12.63
N LEU A 207 38.68 8.46 -12.01
CA LEU A 207 38.05 8.11 -10.73
C LEU A 207 38.54 9.00 -9.59
N VAL A 208 37.62 9.49 -8.77
CA VAL A 208 37.85 10.35 -7.58
C VAL A 208 36.87 9.99 -6.46
N CYS A 209 37.10 10.46 -5.24
CA CYS A 209 36.11 10.34 -4.18
C CYS A 209 34.90 11.27 -4.42
N GLY A 210 33.71 10.69 -4.41
CA GLY A 210 32.43 11.39 -4.42
C GLY A 210 32.03 11.92 -3.03
N PRO A 211 30.94 12.69 -2.93
CA PRO A 211 30.49 13.31 -1.69
C PRO A 211 30.08 12.30 -0.60
N ASP A 212 29.63 11.11 -1.00
CA ASP A 212 29.13 10.04 -0.11
C ASP A 212 30.16 8.93 0.16
N ALA A 213 31.45 9.21 -0.08
CA ALA A 213 32.59 8.31 0.11
C ALA A 213 32.63 7.05 -0.78
N GLU A 214 32.10 7.15 -2.00
CA GLU A 214 32.28 6.15 -3.06
C GLU A 214 33.16 6.69 -4.20
N ALA A 215 33.69 5.81 -5.06
CA ALA A 215 34.61 6.19 -6.13
C ALA A 215 33.86 6.52 -7.44
N VAL A 216 33.69 7.81 -7.73
CA VAL A 216 32.90 8.33 -8.87
C VAL A 216 33.78 8.72 -10.06
N CYS A 217 33.24 8.64 -11.28
CA CYS A 217 33.95 9.05 -12.49
C CYS A 217 33.88 10.58 -12.69
N SER A 218 34.92 11.32 -12.31
CA SER A 218 34.96 12.76 -12.60
C SER A 218 35.25 13.01 -14.09
N THR A 219 34.20 13.40 -14.82
CA THR A 219 34.19 13.48 -16.29
C THR A 219 34.74 14.78 -16.89
N PHE A 220 35.26 15.71 -16.07
CA PHE A 220 35.87 16.92 -16.63
C PHE A 220 37.21 16.60 -17.32
N PRO A 221 37.51 17.18 -18.51
CA PRO A 221 38.79 16.98 -19.21
C PRO A 221 40.04 17.45 -18.43
N GLY A 222 40.51 16.64 -17.49
CA GLY A 222 41.73 16.82 -16.71
C GLY A 222 41.57 17.43 -15.31
N GLY A 223 40.47 17.18 -14.59
CA GLY A 223 40.33 17.62 -13.19
C GLY A 223 39.14 16.99 -12.43
N PRO A 224 39.13 17.08 -11.08
CA PRO A 224 38.18 16.41 -10.19
C PRO A 224 36.88 17.21 -9.97
N ASP A 225 36.24 17.63 -11.06
CA ASP A 225 34.95 18.34 -11.04
C ASP A 225 33.89 17.36 -11.56
N ASP A 226 33.18 16.69 -10.64
CA ASP A 226 32.13 15.73 -11.01
C ASP A 226 30.91 16.43 -11.61
N ARG A 227 30.31 15.79 -12.62
CA ARG A 227 29.22 16.28 -13.47
C ARG A 227 28.31 15.14 -13.96
N SER A 228 28.30 14.02 -13.24
CA SER A 228 27.14 13.14 -13.11
C SER A 228 25.84 13.94 -12.93
N LEU A 229 24.74 13.39 -13.41
CA LEU A 229 23.37 13.81 -13.09
C LEU A 229 22.66 12.65 -12.39
N ASP A 230 21.44 12.87 -11.89
CA ASP A 230 20.55 11.75 -11.57
C ASP A 230 20.17 11.06 -12.90
N GLU A 231 20.28 9.74 -13.02
CA GLU A 231 19.98 9.03 -14.29
C GLU A 231 18.52 9.25 -14.72
N GLU A 232 18.32 9.63 -15.99
CA GLU A 232 17.00 9.76 -16.64
C GLU A 232 16.86 8.65 -17.69
N CYS A 233 15.76 7.90 -17.68
CA CYS A 233 15.50 6.82 -18.66
C CYS A 233 15.33 7.41 -20.08
N ASN A 234 16.42 7.53 -20.82
CA ASN A 234 16.49 8.28 -22.08
C ASN A 234 17.35 7.62 -23.17
N GLY A 235 18.00 6.49 -22.87
CA GLY A 235 18.95 5.79 -23.73
C GLY A 235 20.38 6.32 -23.63
N THR A 236 20.70 7.04 -22.55
CA THR A 236 22.00 7.70 -22.36
C THR A 236 22.42 7.66 -20.89
N ASP A 237 23.56 7.02 -20.63
CA ASP A 237 24.40 7.22 -19.44
C ASP A 237 24.60 8.73 -19.15
N ASP A 238 23.92 9.20 -18.12
CA ASP A 238 23.89 10.58 -17.59
C ASP A 238 24.50 10.66 -16.18
N ASP A 239 24.50 9.57 -15.39
CA ASP A 239 25.17 9.46 -14.09
C ASP A 239 26.69 9.15 -14.18
N CYS A 240 27.16 8.58 -15.30
CA CYS A 240 28.54 8.23 -15.61
C CYS A 240 29.14 6.98 -14.92
N ASP A 241 28.34 6.03 -14.43
CA ASP A 241 28.81 4.71 -13.95
C ASP A 241 29.22 3.75 -15.09
N GLY A 242 28.69 3.96 -16.30
CA GLY A 242 28.99 3.19 -17.51
C GLY A 242 28.00 2.06 -17.87
N GLN A 243 26.89 1.96 -17.14
CA GLN A 243 25.64 1.32 -17.56
C GLN A 243 24.82 2.31 -18.42
N ILE A 244 23.51 2.12 -18.58
CA ILE A 244 22.58 2.97 -19.36
C ILE A 244 21.16 2.63 -18.86
N ASP A 245 20.39 3.63 -18.41
CA ASP A 245 19.01 3.50 -17.95
C ASP A 245 18.81 2.43 -16.84
N GLU A 246 19.78 2.29 -15.92
CA GLU A 246 19.70 1.37 -14.78
C GLU A 246 18.77 1.86 -13.65
N GLY A 247 18.41 0.97 -12.73
CA GLY A 247 17.35 1.21 -11.73
C GLY A 247 15.91 1.20 -12.29
N PHE A 248 15.72 1.41 -13.59
CA PHE A 248 14.40 1.51 -14.25
C PHE A 248 13.72 0.16 -14.59
N ASP A 249 14.29 -0.99 -14.19
CA ASP A 249 13.74 -2.35 -14.38
C ASP A 249 13.40 -2.72 -15.85
N LEU A 250 14.13 -2.14 -16.81
CA LEU A 250 13.85 -2.27 -18.25
C LEU A 250 13.88 -3.71 -18.77
N GLY A 251 12.94 -4.04 -19.66
CA GLY A 251 12.79 -5.38 -20.23
C GLY A 251 12.19 -6.42 -19.28
N MET A 252 11.83 -6.05 -18.04
CA MET A 252 11.14 -6.94 -17.10
C MET A 252 9.65 -7.09 -17.46
N ALA A 253 9.06 -8.23 -17.09
CA ALA A 253 7.66 -8.53 -17.37
C ALA A 253 6.73 -7.87 -16.34
N CYS A 254 5.93 -6.90 -16.78
CA CYS A 254 5.01 -6.13 -15.96
C CYS A 254 3.54 -6.55 -16.18
N MET A 255 2.66 -6.08 -15.30
CA MET A 255 1.21 -6.11 -15.49
C MET A 255 0.76 -4.66 -15.62
N GLY A 256 0.01 -4.34 -16.69
CA GLY A 256 -0.70 -3.07 -16.77
C GLY A 256 -1.83 -3.04 -15.73
N LEU A 257 -2.27 -1.84 -15.38
CA LEU A 257 -3.55 -1.65 -14.68
C LEU A 257 -4.72 -1.98 -15.63
N GLY A 258 -5.95 -1.86 -15.11
CA GLY A 258 -7.14 -1.94 -15.94
C GLY A 258 -7.33 -3.20 -16.79
N ALA A 259 -7.73 -2.98 -18.04
CA ALA A 259 -7.84 -4.01 -19.06
C ALA A 259 -6.48 -4.45 -19.64
N CYS A 260 -5.41 -3.69 -19.38
CA CYS A 260 -4.21 -3.64 -20.22
C CYS A 260 -3.30 -4.88 -20.10
N GLY A 261 -3.47 -5.72 -19.08
CA GLY A 261 -2.98 -7.10 -19.10
C GLY A 261 -1.49 -7.26 -18.82
N ARG A 262 -0.74 -7.91 -19.72
CA ARG A 262 0.69 -8.27 -19.53
C ARG A 262 1.58 -7.52 -20.50
N GLY A 263 2.53 -6.76 -19.97
CA GLY A 263 3.47 -5.95 -20.74
C GLY A 263 4.94 -6.24 -20.44
N MET A 264 5.78 -5.32 -20.89
CA MET A 264 7.21 -5.24 -20.60
C MET A 264 7.59 -3.81 -20.23
N THR A 265 8.46 -3.63 -19.24
CA THR A 265 8.91 -2.31 -18.79
C THR A 265 9.82 -1.64 -19.84
N GLU A 266 9.58 -0.37 -20.12
CA GLU A 266 10.36 0.49 -21.03
C GLU A 266 10.44 1.93 -20.52
N CYS A 267 11.32 2.76 -21.06
CA CYS A 267 11.30 4.20 -20.76
C CYS A 267 10.01 4.88 -21.26
N ASP A 268 9.56 5.89 -20.54
CA ASP A 268 8.48 6.78 -20.96
C ASP A 268 9.00 8.01 -21.75
N ALA A 269 8.15 9.03 -21.91
CA ALA A 269 8.49 10.27 -22.62
C ALA A 269 8.97 11.41 -21.69
N GLU A 270 9.03 11.16 -20.39
CA GLU A 270 9.27 12.14 -19.32
C GLU A 270 10.56 11.85 -18.52
N GLY A 271 11.20 10.70 -18.77
CA GLY A 271 12.48 10.27 -18.17
C GLY A 271 12.35 9.16 -17.13
N GLY A 272 11.14 8.59 -16.95
CA GLY A 272 10.86 7.47 -16.07
C GLY A 272 10.67 6.14 -16.82
N SER A 273 10.11 5.14 -16.14
CA SER A 273 9.76 3.85 -16.73
C SER A 273 8.28 3.48 -16.61
N ARG A 274 7.74 2.93 -17.70
CA ARG A 274 6.33 2.57 -17.88
C ARG A 274 6.15 1.12 -18.34
N CYS A 275 4.95 0.58 -18.17
CA CYS A 275 4.61 -0.79 -18.58
C CYS A 275 3.96 -0.82 -19.98
N SER A 276 4.76 -1.01 -21.05
CA SER A 276 4.21 -1.18 -22.40
C SER A 276 3.51 -2.53 -22.55
N THR A 277 2.20 -2.51 -22.84
CA THR A 277 1.34 -3.70 -22.88
C THR A 277 1.28 -4.42 -24.23
N ALA A 278 1.88 -3.87 -25.30
CA ALA A 278 2.07 -4.61 -26.55
C ALA A 278 3.10 -5.73 -26.43
N LEU A 279 2.97 -6.75 -27.31
CA LEU A 279 3.86 -7.91 -27.39
C LEU A 279 5.25 -7.55 -27.95
N GLY A 280 6.07 -6.87 -27.15
CA GLY A 280 7.48 -6.59 -27.44
C GLY A 280 7.95 -5.14 -27.25
N GLY A 281 7.10 -4.24 -26.71
CA GLY A 281 7.46 -2.85 -26.42
C GLY A 281 7.08 -1.81 -27.50
N SER A 282 7.07 -0.55 -27.07
CA SER A 282 7.04 0.74 -27.78
C SER A 282 5.73 1.28 -28.36
N GLU A 283 4.61 0.57 -28.19
CA GLU A 283 3.25 1.16 -28.14
C GLU A 283 2.47 0.44 -27.03
N ASP A 284 1.68 1.16 -26.25
CA ASP A 284 0.73 0.57 -25.31
C ASP A 284 -0.53 0.10 -26.06
N GLY A 285 -1.30 -0.79 -25.44
CA GLY A 285 -2.62 -1.17 -25.91
C GLY A 285 -3.72 -0.17 -25.53
N SER A 286 -3.35 1.08 -25.22
CA SER A 286 -4.25 2.12 -24.77
C SER A 286 -5.20 2.54 -25.89
N GLU A 287 -6.50 2.64 -25.58
CA GLU A 287 -7.50 3.25 -26.45
C GLU A 287 -8.25 4.30 -25.60
N PRO A 288 -8.63 5.48 -26.13
CA PRO A 288 -9.27 6.52 -25.33
C PRO A 288 -10.57 6.03 -24.67
N GLU A 289 -10.73 6.34 -23.37
CA GLU A 289 -11.75 5.83 -22.46
C GLU A 289 -13.15 5.63 -23.10
N ALA A 290 -13.59 4.38 -23.19
CA ALA A 290 -14.82 4.02 -23.91
C ALA A 290 -16.09 4.04 -23.03
N CYS A 291 -16.05 4.65 -21.85
CA CYS A 291 -17.16 4.74 -20.88
C CYS A 291 -17.75 3.36 -20.54
N ASN A 292 -16.88 2.36 -20.38
CA ASN A 292 -17.24 0.95 -20.29
C ASN A 292 -17.12 0.34 -18.87
N GLY A 293 -16.52 1.08 -17.93
CA GLY A 293 -16.20 0.56 -16.59
C GLY A 293 -14.91 -0.24 -16.54
N ALA A 294 -13.99 0.03 -17.46
CA ALA A 294 -12.62 -0.42 -17.47
C ALA A 294 -11.73 0.72 -17.92
N ASP A 295 -10.64 0.89 -17.17
CA ASP A 295 -9.37 1.54 -17.53
C ASP A 295 -8.87 0.95 -18.87
N ASP A 296 -9.23 1.64 -19.95
CA ASP A 296 -8.93 1.37 -21.37
C ASP A 296 -7.66 2.11 -21.82
N ASP A 297 -7.38 3.31 -21.26
CA ASP A 297 -6.20 4.11 -21.60
C ASP A 297 -4.94 3.77 -20.75
N CYS A 298 -5.11 3.00 -19.68
CA CYS A 298 -4.08 2.49 -18.77
C CYS A 298 -3.49 3.49 -17.75
N ASP A 299 -4.09 4.67 -17.53
CA ASP A 299 -3.63 5.64 -16.51
C ASP A 299 -3.78 5.15 -15.06
N GLY A 300 -4.70 4.19 -14.82
CA GLY A 300 -4.97 3.60 -13.50
C GLY A 300 -6.22 4.14 -12.79
N SER A 301 -6.91 5.09 -13.41
CA SER A 301 -8.25 5.56 -13.06
C SER A 301 -9.33 4.72 -13.79
N ILE A 302 -10.59 5.17 -13.94
CA ILE A 302 -11.65 4.50 -14.77
C ILE A 302 -12.70 5.54 -15.25
N ASP A 303 -12.99 5.57 -16.56
CA ASP A 303 -14.02 6.38 -17.23
C ASP A 303 -13.84 7.94 -17.05
N GLU A 304 -12.63 8.51 -17.22
CA GLU A 304 -12.33 9.95 -16.95
C GLU A 304 -12.00 10.87 -18.13
N ASP A 305 -11.47 10.40 -19.28
CA ASP A 305 -10.95 11.29 -20.35
C ASP A 305 -12.03 12.05 -21.17
N GLY A 306 -13.20 12.28 -20.56
CA GLY A 306 -14.19 13.27 -20.98
C GLY A 306 -15.08 12.84 -22.15
N GLY A 307 -16.21 12.20 -21.84
CA GLY A 307 -17.14 11.80 -22.90
C GLY A 307 -18.41 11.06 -22.48
N CYS A 308 -18.49 10.63 -21.22
CA CYS A 308 -19.57 9.78 -20.75
C CYS A 308 -20.88 10.56 -20.61
N VAL A 309 -22.03 9.88 -20.69
CA VAL A 309 -23.35 10.55 -20.77
C VAL A 309 -23.76 11.11 -19.41
N GLY A 310 -23.56 12.43 -19.22
CA GLY A 310 -23.77 13.12 -17.95
C GLY A 310 -22.49 13.45 -17.20
N ASP A 311 -21.34 13.23 -17.82
CA ASP A 311 -20.03 13.68 -17.38
C ASP A 311 -19.96 15.21 -17.45
N THR A 312 -19.91 15.76 -18.67
CA THR A 312 -19.85 17.19 -18.92
C THR A 312 -21.22 17.80 -19.24
N CYS A 313 -21.31 19.13 -19.16
CA CYS A 313 -22.51 19.87 -19.58
C CYS A 313 -22.81 19.85 -21.09
N GLU A 314 -21.94 19.27 -21.91
CA GLU A 314 -22.20 18.98 -23.33
C GLU A 314 -22.85 17.59 -23.51
N THR A 315 -22.47 16.59 -22.71
CA THR A 315 -23.05 15.24 -22.74
C THR A 315 -24.27 15.06 -21.84
N ALA A 316 -24.54 16.04 -20.96
CA ALA A 316 -25.63 16.06 -19.98
C ALA A 316 -26.99 15.54 -20.50
N PRO A 317 -27.47 14.35 -20.04
CA PRO A 317 -28.77 13.82 -20.41
C PRO A 317 -29.89 14.73 -19.86
N PRO A 318 -31.06 14.74 -20.53
CA PRO A 318 -32.19 15.53 -20.07
C PRO A 318 -32.75 14.99 -18.76
N LEU A 319 -33.08 15.89 -17.84
CA LEU A 319 -33.97 15.68 -16.71
C LEU A 319 -35.27 16.47 -16.96
N PRO A 320 -36.25 15.91 -17.70
CA PRO A 320 -37.49 16.62 -17.99
C PRO A 320 -38.30 16.90 -16.71
N PRO A 321 -39.03 18.03 -16.65
CA PRO A 321 -40.06 18.25 -15.65
C PRO A 321 -41.04 17.06 -15.52
N ASP A 322 -41.51 16.82 -14.29
CA ASP A 322 -42.42 15.73 -13.91
C ASP A 322 -41.85 14.32 -14.08
N THR A 323 -40.52 14.17 -14.24
CA THR A 323 -39.86 12.86 -14.33
C THR A 323 -38.97 12.55 -13.13
N VAL A 324 -38.65 11.25 -12.98
CA VAL A 324 -37.62 10.72 -12.11
C VAL A 324 -36.65 9.93 -12.98
N VAL A 325 -35.38 10.34 -12.98
CA VAL A 325 -34.30 9.72 -13.76
C VAL A 325 -33.35 9.01 -12.80
N ARG A 326 -32.65 7.96 -13.28
CA ARG A 326 -31.61 7.26 -12.52
C ARG A 326 -30.25 7.77 -12.96
N GLY A 327 -29.37 8.01 -12.00
CA GLY A 327 -27.97 8.39 -12.23
C GLY A 327 -27.01 7.49 -11.45
N ASN A 328 -25.73 7.59 -11.79
CA ASN A 328 -24.61 6.96 -11.11
C ASN A 328 -23.36 7.79 -11.42
N SER A 329 -22.76 8.44 -10.42
CA SER A 329 -21.52 9.19 -10.60
C SER A 329 -20.25 8.38 -10.31
N ALA A 330 -20.35 7.10 -9.95
CA ALA A 330 -19.18 6.26 -9.66
C ALA A 330 -18.34 5.84 -10.90
N GLN A 331 -18.54 6.50 -12.04
CA GLN A 331 -17.97 6.17 -13.37
C GLN A 331 -17.89 7.44 -14.26
N LEU A 332 -17.56 8.59 -13.65
CA LEU A 332 -17.52 9.92 -14.27
C LEU A 332 -16.37 10.74 -13.64
N GLY A 333 -15.96 11.85 -14.25
CA GLY A 333 -14.88 12.71 -13.75
C GLY A 333 -15.21 13.48 -12.47
N ASP A 334 -14.18 14.12 -11.88
CA ASP A 334 -14.29 15.16 -10.83
C ASP A 334 -14.03 16.51 -11.51
N ASP A 335 -15.07 17.04 -12.15
CA ASP A 335 -14.98 18.14 -13.13
C ASP A 335 -15.25 19.52 -12.49
N TYR A 336 -16.09 19.57 -11.45
CA TYR A 336 -16.69 20.81 -10.95
C TYR A 336 -16.28 21.17 -9.51
N GLY A 337 -15.20 20.56 -9.00
CA GLY A 337 -14.75 20.64 -7.61
C GLY A 337 -14.41 22.03 -7.04
N ASP A 338 -14.03 23.03 -7.85
CA ASP A 338 -13.78 24.43 -7.39
C ASP A 338 -15.09 25.24 -7.19
N SER A 339 -16.18 24.58 -6.80
CA SER A 339 -17.44 25.26 -6.51
C SER A 339 -17.50 25.77 -5.07
N THR A 340 -17.96 27.01 -4.90
CA THR A 340 -18.17 27.64 -3.58
C THR A 340 -19.29 26.98 -2.75
N CYS A 341 -19.83 25.85 -3.20
CA CYS A 341 -20.78 25.01 -2.48
C CYS A 341 -20.12 23.88 -1.67
N LEU A 342 -18.84 23.58 -1.91
CA LEU A 342 -18.19 22.33 -1.51
C LEU A 342 -17.24 22.46 -0.29
N GLY A 343 -16.79 21.29 0.19
CA GLY A 343 -15.69 21.18 1.15
C GLY A 343 -14.32 21.24 0.45
N PRO A 344 -13.21 20.99 1.19
CA PRO A 344 -11.85 21.01 0.64
C PRO A 344 -11.50 19.74 -0.18
N SER A 345 -12.51 18.99 -0.60
CA SER A 345 -12.45 17.59 -1.08
C SER A 345 -13.68 17.32 -1.97
N PRO A 346 -13.59 17.54 -3.29
CA PRO A 346 -14.68 17.29 -4.24
C PRO A 346 -14.83 15.79 -4.56
N GLY A 347 -15.74 15.41 -5.46
CA GLY A 347 -15.93 14.01 -5.83
C GLY A 347 -16.37 13.82 -7.29
N ARG A 348 -16.61 12.56 -7.66
CA ARG A 348 -17.08 12.24 -9.02
C ARG A 348 -18.48 12.78 -9.24
N ASP A 349 -18.62 13.60 -10.29
CA ASP A 349 -19.78 14.42 -10.64
C ASP A 349 -20.81 13.66 -11.50
N GLN A 350 -22.04 14.20 -11.61
CA GLN A 350 -22.95 13.91 -12.72
C GLN A 350 -23.88 15.09 -13.01
N VAL A 351 -23.91 15.52 -14.28
CA VAL A 351 -24.71 16.62 -14.80
C VAL A 351 -25.99 16.13 -15.50
N PHE A 352 -27.12 16.77 -15.20
CA PHE A 352 -28.36 16.66 -15.98
C PHE A 352 -28.81 18.02 -16.53
N ARG A 353 -29.36 18.06 -17.75
CA ARG A 353 -29.96 19.29 -18.31
C ARG A 353 -31.47 19.37 -17.99
N LEU A 354 -31.86 20.37 -17.23
CA LEU A 354 -33.25 20.70 -16.90
C LEU A 354 -33.75 21.83 -17.82
N ASP A 355 -34.47 21.46 -18.88
CA ASP A 355 -35.12 22.42 -19.77
C ASP A 355 -36.45 22.91 -19.18
N VAL A 356 -36.54 24.18 -18.79
CA VAL A 356 -37.72 24.77 -18.12
C VAL A 356 -38.64 25.43 -19.15
N PRO A 357 -39.85 24.88 -19.43
CA PRO A 357 -40.70 25.36 -20.51
C PRO A 357 -41.46 26.66 -20.20
N ALA A 358 -41.63 27.00 -18.91
CA ALA A 358 -42.33 28.18 -18.44
C ALA A 358 -41.76 28.63 -17.09
N ALA A 359 -41.72 29.94 -16.82
CA ALA A 359 -41.22 30.45 -15.55
C ALA A 359 -42.12 30.00 -14.38
N GLY A 360 -41.54 29.34 -13.38
CA GLY A 360 -42.28 28.64 -12.33
C GLY A 360 -41.37 28.22 -11.18
N SER A 361 -41.97 27.71 -10.10
CA SER A 361 -41.18 27.08 -9.03
C SER A 361 -40.99 25.60 -9.33
N TYR A 362 -39.77 25.10 -9.09
CA TYR A 362 -39.40 23.71 -9.34
C TYR A 362 -38.75 23.13 -8.09
N ALA A 363 -39.26 21.98 -7.64
CA ALA A 363 -38.61 21.12 -6.68
C ALA A 363 -37.62 20.22 -7.42
N VAL A 364 -36.33 20.44 -7.22
CA VAL A 364 -35.27 19.52 -7.68
C VAL A 364 -34.88 18.67 -6.47
N ALA A 365 -34.80 17.35 -6.64
CA ALA A 365 -34.41 16.45 -5.56
C ALA A 365 -33.54 15.29 -6.06
N VAL A 366 -32.53 14.94 -5.24
CA VAL A 366 -31.58 13.86 -5.47
C VAL A 366 -31.58 12.94 -4.24
N ALA A 367 -31.73 11.64 -4.45
CA ALA A 367 -31.76 10.64 -3.38
C ALA A 367 -30.88 9.41 -3.70
N PRO A 368 -29.94 9.02 -2.81
CA PRO A 368 -29.04 7.91 -3.04
C PRO A 368 -29.77 6.56 -2.91
N THR A 369 -29.58 5.69 -3.91
CA THR A 369 -30.19 4.35 -3.95
C THR A 369 -29.27 3.28 -3.37
N GLY A 370 -27.95 3.44 -3.52
CA GLY A 370 -26.93 2.66 -2.81
C GLY A 370 -26.82 3.02 -1.32
N GLY A 371 -25.71 2.61 -0.71
CA GLY A 371 -25.24 3.10 0.58
C GLY A 371 -23.80 3.58 0.46
N GLY A 372 -23.41 4.58 1.25
CA GLY A 372 -22.09 5.23 1.17
C GLY A 372 -22.12 6.61 0.50
N PHE A 373 -22.91 6.77 -0.57
CA PHE A 373 -23.07 8.04 -1.27
C PHE A 373 -23.96 9.03 -0.49
N ASP A 374 -23.45 10.24 -0.23
CA ASP A 374 -24.13 11.36 0.45
C ASP A 374 -24.13 12.60 -0.48
N PRO A 375 -25.14 12.75 -1.36
CA PRO A 375 -25.07 13.68 -2.48
C PRO A 375 -25.16 15.16 -2.09
N VAL A 376 -24.29 15.97 -2.69
CA VAL A 376 -24.44 17.42 -2.83
C VAL A 376 -24.97 17.71 -4.23
N PHE A 377 -25.75 18.78 -4.41
CA PHE A 377 -26.06 19.27 -5.76
C PHE A 377 -26.32 20.78 -5.78
N TRP A 378 -26.17 21.37 -6.96
CA TRP A 378 -26.54 22.76 -7.23
C TRP A 378 -27.20 22.91 -8.59
N VAL A 379 -27.80 24.09 -8.83
CA VAL A 379 -28.42 24.44 -10.11
C VAL A 379 -27.73 25.67 -10.68
N THR A 380 -27.27 25.57 -11.92
CA THR A 380 -26.54 26.61 -12.66
C THR A 380 -27.20 26.89 -14.03
N SER A 381 -26.82 27.99 -14.66
CA SER A 381 -27.38 28.46 -15.93
C SER A 381 -26.34 29.22 -16.76
N GLY A 382 -25.88 28.62 -17.86
CA GLY A 382 -24.91 29.22 -18.78
C GLY A 382 -24.38 28.19 -19.78
N SER A 383 -23.54 28.63 -20.71
CA SER A 383 -22.72 27.74 -21.54
C SER A 383 -21.60 27.11 -20.69
N ALA A 384 -21.40 25.80 -20.81
CA ALA A 384 -20.37 25.04 -20.08
C ALA A 384 -20.40 25.20 -18.54
N CYS A 385 -21.61 25.33 -17.95
CA CYS A 385 -21.86 25.29 -16.49
C CYS A 385 -21.07 26.23 -15.58
N ALA A 386 -20.33 27.20 -16.14
CA ALA A 386 -19.33 28.02 -15.47
C ALA A 386 -19.68 28.37 -14.02
N VAL A 387 -18.87 27.83 -13.09
CA VAL A 387 -19.11 27.78 -11.65
C VAL A 387 -19.30 29.19 -11.02
N ALA A 388 -18.79 30.22 -11.69
CA ALA A 388 -19.04 31.64 -11.40
C ALA A 388 -20.53 32.09 -11.52
N SER A 389 -21.47 31.20 -11.84
CA SER A 389 -22.89 31.52 -12.06
C SER A 389 -23.90 30.60 -11.34
N VAL A 390 -23.45 29.89 -10.30
CA VAL A 390 -24.33 29.14 -9.36
C VAL A 390 -25.43 30.05 -8.80
N ARG A 391 -26.69 29.57 -8.81
CA ARG A 391 -27.84 30.32 -8.28
C ARG A 391 -28.18 29.96 -6.83
N THR A 392 -28.12 28.68 -6.50
CA THR A 392 -28.34 28.17 -5.14
C THR A 392 -27.45 26.96 -4.87
N CYS A 393 -26.68 26.99 -3.78
CA CYS A 393 -26.06 25.80 -3.18
C CYS A 393 -27.03 25.15 -2.18
N LEU A 394 -27.22 23.82 -2.22
CA LEU A 394 -27.80 23.07 -1.10
C LEU A 394 -27.06 21.74 -0.87
N SER A 395 -26.23 21.71 0.18
CA SER A 395 -25.75 20.45 0.74
C SER A 395 -26.92 19.62 1.28
N GLY A 396 -26.99 18.33 0.94
CA GLY A 396 -27.94 17.41 1.54
C GLY A 396 -27.76 17.32 3.06
N ARG A 397 -28.69 17.90 3.84
CA ARG A 397 -28.88 17.52 5.24
C ARG A 397 -30.03 16.55 5.32
N ALA A 398 -29.75 15.32 5.72
CA ALA A 398 -30.77 14.33 6.04
C ALA A 398 -31.80 14.93 7.00
N ILE A 399 -33.08 14.93 6.61
CA ILE A 399 -34.19 15.36 7.44
C ILE A 399 -34.27 14.37 8.62
N GLU A 400 -34.22 14.87 9.86
CA GLU A 400 -34.25 14.01 11.04
C GLU A 400 -35.51 13.11 11.04
N GLY A 401 -35.29 11.79 10.97
CA GLY A 401 -36.34 10.77 10.89
C GLY A 401 -36.64 10.20 9.48
N ALA A 402 -36.07 10.75 8.40
CA ALA A 402 -36.41 10.34 7.02
C ALA A 402 -35.56 9.19 6.42
N GLY A 403 -34.65 8.57 7.18
CA GLY A 403 -34.04 7.27 6.85
C GLY A 403 -32.97 7.23 5.75
N ARG A 404 -32.86 8.24 4.88
CA ARG A 404 -31.75 8.45 3.92
C ARG A 404 -31.46 9.95 3.75
N PRO A 405 -30.24 10.35 3.34
CA PRO A 405 -29.95 11.74 2.99
C PRO A 405 -30.55 12.06 1.61
N GLU A 406 -31.78 12.59 1.61
CA GLU A 406 -32.37 13.22 0.42
C GLU A 406 -31.96 14.70 0.38
N ALA A 407 -31.33 15.13 -0.71
CA ALA A 407 -31.09 16.53 -1.00
C ALA A 407 -32.29 17.09 -1.79
N ARG A 408 -32.83 18.25 -1.39
CA ARG A 408 -33.99 18.86 -2.07
C ARG A 408 -33.95 20.39 -2.06
N LEU A 409 -34.04 20.98 -3.25
CA LEU A 409 -34.17 22.40 -3.54
C LEU A 409 -35.59 22.73 -3.98
N VAL A 410 -36.07 23.94 -3.67
CA VAL A 410 -37.25 24.54 -4.32
C VAL A 410 -36.88 25.96 -4.77
N GLU A 411 -36.55 26.12 -6.06
CA GLU A 411 -36.15 27.41 -6.65
C GLU A 411 -37.24 27.95 -7.60
N PHE A 412 -37.22 29.25 -7.91
CA PHE A 412 -37.99 29.83 -9.01
C PHE A 412 -37.12 30.00 -10.26
N LEU A 413 -37.35 29.12 -11.23
CA LEU A 413 -36.64 29.11 -12.50
C LEU A 413 -37.42 29.91 -13.55
N ARG A 414 -36.71 30.55 -14.48
CA ARG A 414 -37.32 31.21 -15.64
C ARG A 414 -37.51 30.18 -16.77
N ALA A 415 -38.21 30.55 -17.84
CA ALA A 415 -38.22 29.73 -19.05
C ALA A 415 -36.83 29.82 -19.71
N ASP A 416 -35.98 28.82 -19.47
CA ASP A 416 -34.58 28.77 -19.85
C ASP A 416 -34.05 27.32 -19.72
N SER A 417 -32.84 27.04 -20.21
CA SER A 417 -32.16 25.77 -19.94
C SER A 417 -31.23 25.90 -18.72
N TYR A 418 -31.36 24.96 -17.78
CA TYR A 418 -30.57 24.88 -16.55
C TYR A 418 -29.80 23.56 -16.51
N TYR A 419 -28.74 23.53 -15.69
CA TYR A 419 -28.00 22.32 -15.40
C TYR A 419 -28.06 22.01 -13.90
N VAL A 420 -28.31 20.75 -13.58
CA VAL A 420 -28.26 20.20 -12.23
C VAL A 420 -26.98 19.37 -12.15
N VAL A 421 -26.00 19.84 -11.38
CA VAL A 421 -24.73 19.13 -11.16
C VAL A 421 -24.80 18.46 -9.80
N ILE A 422 -24.44 17.18 -9.73
CA ILE A 422 -24.62 16.28 -8.58
C ILE A 422 -23.27 15.68 -8.23
N ASP A 423 -22.78 15.95 -7.02
CA ASP A 423 -21.43 15.65 -6.57
C ASP A 423 -21.48 14.74 -5.32
N GLY A 424 -20.37 14.06 -5.05
CA GLY A 424 -20.03 13.54 -3.74
C GLY A 424 -19.84 14.66 -2.69
N ARG A 425 -19.44 14.24 -1.49
CA ARG A 425 -19.20 15.16 -0.36
C ARG A 425 -17.76 15.10 0.17
N VAL A 426 -16.99 14.15 -0.33
CA VAL A 426 -15.61 13.83 0.03
C VAL A 426 -14.93 13.19 -1.20
N ASP A 427 -13.60 13.22 -1.20
CA ASP A 427 -12.74 12.74 -2.28
C ASP A 427 -13.22 11.40 -2.89
N LEU A 428 -13.43 11.41 -4.21
CA LEU A 428 -13.81 10.25 -5.05
C LEU A 428 -15.16 9.57 -4.71
N ALA A 429 -16.02 10.17 -3.87
CA ALA A 429 -17.24 9.53 -3.40
C ALA A 429 -18.43 9.59 -4.38
N GLY A 430 -18.36 8.86 -5.49
CA GLY A 430 -19.49 8.66 -6.43
C GLY A 430 -20.48 7.57 -6.02
N GLY A 431 -21.67 7.52 -6.65
CA GLY A 431 -22.61 6.40 -6.44
C GLY A 431 -23.98 6.49 -7.13
N PRO A 432 -24.82 5.44 -7.03
CA PRO A 432 -26.08 5.36 -7.77
C PRO A 432 -27.26 6.03 -7.05
N PHE A 433 -27.97 6.92 -7.75
CA PHE A 433 -29.04 7.76 -7.21
C PHE A 433 -30.27 7.85 -8.12
N VAL A 434 -31.31 8.53 -7.63
CA VAL A 434 -32.40 9.05 -8.46
C VAL A 434 -32.45 10.57 -8.37
N ALA A 435 -32.57 11.23 -9.52
CA ALA A 435 -32.78 12.67 -9.65
C ALA A 435 -34.20 12.96 -10.16
N SER A 436 -34.78 14.07 -9.75
CA SER A 436 -36.13 14.48 -10.15
C SER A 436 -36.27 15.98 -10.18
N ALA A 437 -37.11 16.48 -11.09
CA ALA A 437 -37.49 17.89 -11.18
C ALA A 437 -39.00 18.00 -11.35
N GLN A 438 -39.70 18.54 -10.34
CA GLN A 438 -41.17 18.65 -10.34
C GLN A 438 -41.61 20.11 -10.26
N PRO A 439 -42.48 20.62 -11.16
CA PRO A 439 -43.08 21.93 -10.99
C PRO A 439 -43.94 21.96 -9.72
N VAL A 440 -43.69 22.94 -8.85
CA VAL A 440 -44.45 23.18 -7.63
C VAL A 440 -45.38 24.36 -7.85
N ALA A 441 -46.66 24.17 -7.57
CA ALA A 441 -47.63 25.27 -7.57
C ALA A 441 -47.17 26.36 -6.58
N ARG A 442 -46.88 27.55 -7.11
CA ARG A 442 -46.24 28.62 -6.34
C ARG A 442 -47.32 29.44 -5.63
N GLY A 443 -47.24 29.49 -4.31
CA GLY A 443 -48.22 30.15 -3.46
C GLY A 443 -49.39 29.29 -3.00
N GLU A 444 -49.25 27.96 -2.89
CA GLU A 444 -50.25 27.15 -2.16
C GLU A 444 -50.10 27.31 -0.64
N THR A 445 -48.85 27.40 -0.18
CA THR A 445 -48.49 27.43 1.24
C THR A 445 -47.44 28.51 1.49
N CYS A 446 -47.23 28.88 2.75
CA CYS A 446 -46.17 29.83 3.12
C CYS A 446 -44.75 29.35 2.75
N GLY A 447 -44.53 28.03 2.69
CA GLY A 447 -43.29 27.42 2.20
C GLY A 447 -43.11 27.51 0.68
N THR A 448 -44.18 27.73 -0.09
CA THR A 448 -44.14 27.91 -1.55
C THR A 448 -44.52 29.33 -1.99
N ALA A 449 -44.64 30.27 -1.04
CA ALA A 449 -45.19 31.61 -1.23
C ALA A 449 -44.48 32.40 -2.34
N ILE A 450 -45.26 33.17 -3.10
CA ILE A 450 -44.75 34.04 -4.17
C ILE A 450 -44.14 35.30 -3.52
N PRO A 451 -42.81 35.52 -3.55
CA PRO A 451 -42.21 36.72 -2.99
C PRO A 451 -42.59 37.95 -3.82
N LEU A 452 -42.95 39.02 -3.14
CA LEU A 452 -43.28 40.33 -3.69
C LEU A 452 -42.40 41.41 -3.06
N THR A 453 -42.12 42.46 -3.82
CA THR A 453 -41.47 43.69 -3.34
C THR A 453 -42.46 44.83 -3.45
N VAL A 454 -42.58 45.66 -2.41
CA VAL A 454 -43.50 46.80 -2.40
C VAL A 454 -42.88 47.97 -3.20
N PRO A 455 -43.65 48.70 -4.03
CA PRO A 455 -45.03 48.45 -4.44
C PRO A 455 -45.15 47.34 -5.49
N ALA A 456 -46.21 46.53 -5.39
CA ALA A 456 -46.46 45.39 -6.28
C ALA A 456 -47.81 45.51 -7.00
N GLN A 457 -47.86 45.01 -8.24
CA GLN A 457 -49.08 44.63 -8.94
C GLN A 457 -48.89 43.21 -9.49
N PHE A 458 -49.75 42.27 -9.10
CA PHE A 458 -49.63 40.85 -9.42
C PHE A 458 -50.97 40.27 -9.92
N PRO A 459 -51.12 39.96 -11.21
CA PRO A 459 -52.26 39.19 -11.69
C PRO A 459 -52.11 37.72 -11.29
N GLY A 460 -53.12 37.17 -10.62
CA GLY A 460 -53.11 35.80 -10.08
C GLY A 460 -54.45 35.08 -10.30
N THR A 461 -54.49 33.83 -9.84
CA THR A 461 -55.74 33.07 -9.72
C THR A 461 -55.66 32.09 -8.55
N THR A 462 -56.81 31.82 -7.92
CA THR A 462 -57.02 30.70 -7.00
C THR A 462 -57.62 29.47 -7.69
N GLU A 463 -57.98 29.55 -8.97
CA GLU A 463 -58.55 28.41 -9.69
C GLU A 463 -57.49 27.29 -9.86
N GLY A 464 -57.87 26.06 -9.50
CA GLY A 464 -57.00 24.88 -9.58
C GLY A 464 -56.06 24.63 -8.38
N ARG A 465 -56.09 25.48 -7.35
CA ARG A 465 -55.22 25.38 -6.16
C ARG A 465 -55.71 24.40 -5.09
N GLY A 466 -54.84 24.12 -4.12
CA GLY A 466 -55.06 23.33 -2.90
C GLY A 466 -56.01 23.99 -1.90
N ARG A 467 -55.98 23.57 -0.63
CA ARG A 467 -56.80 24.13 0.47
C ARG A 467 -56.05 24.07 1.79
N ASP A 468 -54.84 24.59 1.75
CA ASP A 468 -53.76 24.18 2.64
C ASP A 468 -53.66 25.06 3.89
N LEU A 469 -54.50 26.11 3.96
CA LEU A 469 -54.66 27.01 5.11
C LEU A 469 -56.10 27.01 5.67
N ALA A 470 -56.96 26.10 5.19
CA ALA A 470 -58.38 26.06 5.49
C ALA A 470 -58.71 25.87 6.99
N GLY A 471 -59.75 26.59 7.45
CA GLY A 471 -60.34 26.44 8.79
C GLY A 471 -59.98 27.53 9.82
N GLN A 472 -59.02 28.41 9.53
CA GLN A 472 -58.68 29.57 10.38
C GLN A 472 -59.88 30.55 10.46
N GLN A 473 -60.23 31.08 11.64
CA GLN A 473 -61.38 31.98 11.80
C GLN A 473 -60.98 33.44 11.93
N CYS A 474 -61.29 34.25 10.90
CA CYS A 474 -61.13 35.71 11.01
C CYS A 474 -62.33 36.40 11.69
N PRO A 475 -62.11 37.52 12.41
CA PRO A 475 -63.16 38.32 13.06
C PRO A 475 -64.17 38.92 12.07
N GLY A 476 -65.15 38.11 11.66
CA GLY A 476 -66.11 38.46 10.63
C GLY A 476 -66.93 37.26 10.11
N GLY A 477 -66.42 36.03 10.26
CA GLY A 477 -67.18 34.80 10.02
C GLY A 477 -66.36 33.64 9.44
N THR A 478 -66.96 32.45 9.41
CA THR A 478 -66.41 31.26 8.74
C THR A 478 -66.56 31.42 7.22
N LEU A 479 -65.48 31.82 6.54
CA LEU A 479 -65.48 32.10 5.11
C LEU A 479 -64.34 31.43 4.33
N THR A 480 -63.32 30.91 5.00
CA THR A 480 -62.10 30.36 4.38
C THR A 480 -62.21 28.86 4.11
N THR A 481 -62.82 28.51 2.97
CA THR A 481 -62.91 27.12 2.46
C THR A 481 -62.66 27.01 0.96
N GLY A 482 -62.22 28.08 0.31
CA GLY A 482 -61.79 28.07 -1.09
C GLY A 482 -60.38 27.53 -1.23
N PRO A 483 -59.81 27.68 -2.43
CA PRO A 483 -58.39 27.54 -2.65
C PRO A 483 -57.66 28.86 -2.38
N GLU A 484 -56.49 28.79 -1.74
CA GLU A 484 -55.72 29.96 -1.34
C GLU A 484 -54.55 30.26 -2.31
N ALA A 485 -54.20 31.55 -2.46
CA ALA A 485 -52.99 32.01 -3.12
C ALA A 485 -52.14 32.86 -2.16
N VAL A 486 -50.95 32.36 -1.84
CA VAL A 486 -50.04 32.87 -0.79
C VAL A 486 -48.86 33.61 -1.41
N PHE A 487 -48.64 34.83 -0.92
CA PHE A 487 -47.55 35.73 -1.28
C PHE A 487 -46.70 36.02 -0.05
N ARG A 488 -45.41 36.30 -0.23
CA ARG A 488 -44.44 36.63 0.83
C ARG A 488 -43.96 38.07 0.66
N LEU A 489 -43.91 38.81 1.75
CA LEU A 489 -43.30 40.13 1.88
C LEU A 489 -42.18 40.02 2.93
N ASP A 490 -40.98 40.47 2.59
CA ASP A 490 -39.91 40.68 3.56
C ASP A 490 -39.71 42.18 3.74
N LEU A 491 -39.85 42.66 4.97
CA LEU A 491 -39.81 44.09 5.29
C LEU A 491 -38.59 44.41 6.17
N ASP A 492 -37.62 45.14 5.63
CA ASP A 492 -36.42 45.58 6.36
C ASP A 492 -36.72 46.63 7.45
N ALA A 493 -37.87 47.30 7.36
CA ALA A 493 -38.36 48.32 8.28
C ALA A 493 -39.87 48.17 8.50
N ALA A 494 -40.42 48.83 9.52
CA ALA A 494 -41.87 48.88 9.72
C ALA A 494 -42.53 49.74 8.61
N ALA A 495 -43.61 49.23 8.01
CA ALA A 495 -44.28 49.84 6.85
C ALA A 495 -45.81 49.91 7.03
N SER A 496 -46.39 51.01 6.56
CA SER A 496 -47.83 51.20 6.41
C SER A 496 -48.23 50.82 4.99
N LEU A 497 -49.00 49.74 4.82
CA LEU A 497 -49.37 49.20 3.51
C LEU A 497 -50.87 49.25 3.26
N ARG A 498 -51.25 49.52 2.00
CA ARG A 498 -52.56 49.22 1.45
C ARG A 498 -52.45 48.04 0.50
N ILE A 499 -53.19 46.99 0.81
CA ILE A 499 -53.30 45.76 0.02
C ILE A 499 -54.71 45.73 -0.58
N THR A 500 -54.83 45.65 -1.90
CA THR A 500 -56.11 45.64 -2.62
C THR A 500 -56.17 44.40 -3.52
N VAL A 501 -57.31 43.72 -3.58
CA VAL A 501 -57.55 42.64 -4.55
C VAL A 501 -58.78 42.97 -5.39
N LEU A 502 -58.53 43.08 -6.69
CA LEU A 502 -59.51 43.35 -7.75
C LEU A 502 -59.91 42.00 -8.38
N PRO A 503 -61.16 41.52 -8.28
CA PRO A 503 -61.59 40.31 -8.98
C PRO A 503 -61.59 40.54 -10.51
N ALA A 504 -60.93 39.66 -11.25
CA ALA A 504 -60.83 39.75 -12.71
C ALA A 504 -62.08 39.15 -13.37
N ALA A 505 -63.10 39.98 -13.57
CA ALA A 505 -64.45 39.52 -13.92
C ALA A 505 -64.58 38.87 -15.31
N THR A 506 -64.74 37.54 -15.34
CA THR A 506 -65.15 36.77 -16.55
C THR A 506 -66.37 35.88 -16.28
N GLY A 507 -67.53 36.51 -16.05
CA GLY A 507 -68.81 35.83 -15.81
C GLY A 507 -69.50 36.31 -14.53
N ALA A 508 -70.78 35.96 -14.38
CA ALA A 508 -71.60 36.33 -13.22
C ALA A 508 -72.25 35.08 -12.58
N PRO A 509 -72.29 34.97 -11.24
CA PRO A 509 -71.68 35.88 -10.27
C PRO A 509 -70.14 35.82 -10.34
N ALA A 510 -69.50 36.99 -10.21
CA ALA A 510 -68.04 37.04 -10.12
C ALA A 510 -67.60 36.46 -8.76
N PRO A 511 -66.43 35.79 -8.69
CA PRO A 511 -65.86 35.32 -7.44
C PRO A 511 -65.55 36.52 -6.52
N ASP A 512 -65.80 36.33 -5.23
CA ASP A 512 -65.72 37.37 -4.19
C ASP A 512 -64.47 37.07 -3.34
N PRO A 513 -63.33 37.75 -3.55
CA PRO A 513 -62.07 37.40 -2.90
C PRO A 513 -62.07 37.78 -1.42
N VAL A 514 -61.27 37.08 -0.62
CA VAL A 514 -60.98 37.40 0.78
C VAL A 514 -59.48 37.56 0.93
N ILE A 515 -59.04 38.66 1.55
CA ILE A 515 -57.64 38.96 1.82
C ILE A 515 -57.37 38.80 3.31
N TYR A 516 -56.24 38.18 3.67
CA TYR A 516 -55.67 38.29 5.02
C TYR A 516 -54.14 38.37 4.98
N VAL A 517 -53.55 38.76 6.12
CA VAL A 517 -52.10 38.83 6.32
C VAL A 517 -51.75 38.08 7.61
N THR A 518 -50.64 37.34 7.60
CA THR A 518 -50.12 36.60 8.77
C THR A 518 -48.59 36.56 8.78
N ASN A 519 -47.99 36.22 9.92
CA ASN A 519 -46.56 35.92 10.07
C ASN A 519 -46.28 34.47 10.55
N ASP A 520 -47.30 33.75 11.02
CA ASP A 520 -47.28 32.30 11.26
C ASP A 520 -48.35 31.63 10.39
N CYS A 521 -48.04 30.44 9.86
CA CYS A 521 -48.92 29.65 9.01
C CYS A 521 -49.27 28.28 9.62
N VAL A 522 -48.79 28.01 10.84
CA VAL A 522 -49.29 26.95 11.71
C VAL A 522 -50.43 27.49 12.58
N ASN A 523 -50.27 28.70 13.16
CA ASN A 523 -51.26 29.36 13.99
C ASN A 523 -51.51 30.80 13.48
N VAL A 524 -52.61 31.04 12.75
CA VAL A 524 -52.98 32.39 12.25
C VAL A 524 -53.66 33.19 13.38
N ASP A 525 -52.98 33.34 14.51
CA ASP A 525 -53.53 33.87 15.77
C ASP A 525 -53.29 35.39 15.95
N GLN A 526 -52.76 36.07 14.94
CA GLN A 526 -52.63 37.54 14.91
C GLN A 526 -52.97 38.14 13.54
N GLY A 527 -53.94 39.07 13.53
CA GLY A 527 -53.92 40.20 12.60
C GLY A 527 -54.84 40.18 11.38
N CYS A 528 -55.61 39.13 11.10
CA CYS A 528 -56.52 39.17 9.95
C CYS A 528 -57.73 40.11 10.17
N ALA A 529 -57.72 41.28 9.56
CA ALA A 529 -58.91 42.11 9.39
C ALA A 529 -59.70 41.59 8.17
N GLY A 530 -60.68 40.71 8.41
CA GLY A 530 -61.50 40.13 7.36
C GLY A 530 -62.30 41.19 6.59
N GLY A 531 -61.84 41.51 5.38
CA GLY A 531 -62.55 42.35 4.42
C GLY A 531 -63.91 41.75 4.08
N ARG A 532 -64.95 42.21 4.78
CA ARG A 532 -66.35 41.98 4.42
C ARG A 532 -66.90 43.30 3.92
N ASN A 533 -66.77 43.58 2.61
CA ASN A 533 -67.42 44.74 2.04
C ASN A 533 -68.95 44.70 2.29
N ILE A 534 -69.57 45.89 2.33
CA ILE A 534 -71.01 46.07 2.52
C ILE A 534 -71.71 46.32 1.16
N ALA A 535 -71.04 45.99 0.05
CA ALA A 535 -71.40 46.37 -1.33
C ALA A 535 -71.92 45.19 -2.16
N GLY A 536 -71.49 43.96 -1.89
CA GLY A 536 -71.93 42.74 -2.57
C GLY A 536 -70.89 42.15 -3.53
N ALA A 537 -71.23 40.96 -4.05
CA ALA A 537 -70.28 40.06 -4.71
C ALA A 537 -69.60 40.67 -5.96
N GLY A 538 -68.28 40.51 -6.05
CA GLY A 538 -67.47 40.95 -7.19
C GLY A 538 -66.99 42.40 -7.09
N ALA A 539 -66.98 42.97 -5.89
CA ALA A 539 -66.31 44.22 -5.59
C ALA A 539 -64.81 44.01 -5.31
N ALA A 540 -64.04 45.11 -5.26
CA ALA A 540 -62.65 45.07 -4.82
C ALA A 540 -62.58 44.98 -3.28
N GLU A 541 -61.78 44.07 -2.74
CA GLU A 541 -61.44 44.08 -1.32
C GLU A 541 -60.19 44.94 -1.07
N THR A 542 -60.10 45.57 0.10
CA THR A 542 -58.97 46.41 0.46
C THR A 542 -58.70 46.36 1.97
N LEU A 543 -57.41 46.18 2.29
CA LEU A 543 -56.87 45.94 3.61
C LEU A 543 -55.71 46.91 3.86
N ASP A 544 -55.96 47.92 4.70
CA ASP A 544 -54.93 48.81 5.23
C ASP A 544 -54.32 48.18 6.49
N VAL A 545 -52.99 47.98 6.52
CA VAL A 545 -52.25 47.38 7.64
C VAL A 545 -50.98 48.15 7.96
N ASP A 546 -50.59 48.11 9.23
CA ASP A 546 -49.33 48.67 9.74
C ASP A 546 -48.47 47.50 10.27
N LEU A 547 -47.43 47.13 9.53
CA LEU A 547 -46.63 45.92 9.77
C LEU A 547 -45.22 46.28 10.27
N PRO A 548 -44.71 45.66 11.34
CA PRO A 548 -43.31 45.79 11.74
C PRO A 548 -42.37 45.01 10.78
N ALA A 549 -41.08 45.34 10.84
CA ALA A 549 -40.03 44.65 10.10
C ALA A 549 -40.03 43.12 10.35
N GLY A 550 -39.75 42.35 9.32
CA GLY A 550 -39.80 40.87 9.32
C GLY A 550 -40.51 40.30 8.09
N THR A 551 -40.62 38.97 8.05
CA THR A 551 -41.36 38.24 7.02
C THR A 551 -42.85 38.20 7.34
N TRP A 552 -43.67 38.53 6.34
CA TRP A 552 -45.14 38.49 6.37
C TRP A 552 -45.66 37.74 5.14
N PHE A 553 -46.84 37.15 5.25
CA PHE A 553 -47.52 36.45 4.18
C PHE A 553 -48.88 37.10 3.91
N VAL A 554 -49.14 37.47 2.66
CA VAL A 554 -50.45 37.94 2.18
C VAL A 554 -51.15 36.76 1.53
N VAL A 555 -52.39 36.46 1.93
CA VAL A 555 -53.17 35.35 1.39
C VAL A 555 -54.44 35.86 0.73
N VAL A 556 -54.73 35.33 -0.45
CA VAL A 556 -55.96 35.58 -1.21
C VAL A 556 -56.74 34.26 -1.32
N ASP A 557 -57.89 34.18 -0.66
CA ASP A 557 -58.79 33.01 -0.61
C ASP A 557 -60.18 33.43 -1.13
N HIS A 558 -61.13 32.50 -1.22
CA HIS A 558 -62.49 32.71 -1.73
C HIS A 558 -63.52 31.88 -0.94
N PRO A 559 -64.74 32.37 -0.69
CA PRO A 559 -65.71 31.66 0.11
C PRO A 559 -66.44 30.56 -0.66
N ASN A 560 -66.97 29.58 0.09
CA ASN A 560 -67.85 28.52 -0.42
C ASN A 560 -67.25 27.64 -1.53
N ASN A 561 -65.95 27.36 -1.48
CA ASN A 561 -65.23 26.54 -2.47
C ASN A 561 -65.09 27.18 -3.87
N ALA A 562 -65.40 28.47 -4.03
CA ALA A 562 -65.15 29.18 -5.29
C ALA A 562 -63.64 29.37 -5.51
N GLY A 563 -63.23 29.53 -6.77
CA GLY A 563 -61.91 30.01 -7.17
C GLY A 563 -62.06 31.06 -8.26
N GLY A 564 -61.03 31.87 -8.51
CA GLY A 564 -61.13 32.98 -9.45
C GLY A 564 -59.81 33.66 -9.78
N ALA A 565 -59.77 34.29 -10.96
CA ALA A 565 -58.70 35.19 -11.34
C ALA A 565 -58.85 36.56 -10.64
N PHE A 566 -57.72 37.19 -10.30
CA PHE A 566 -57.65 38.45 -9.56
C PHE A 566 -56.42 39.27 -9.94
N LEU A 567 -56.40 40.54 -9.56
CA LEU A 567 -55.22 41.40 -9.55
C LEU A 567 -55.00 41.89 -8.11
N LEU A 568 -53.87 41.48 -7.53
CA LEU A 568 -53.39 41.93 -6.22
C LEU A 568 -52.53 43.18 -6.41
N GLU A 569 -52.83 44.25 -5.68
CA GLU A 569 -52.07 45.50 -5.66
C GLU A 569 -51.60 45.77 -4.22
N ILE A 570 -50.32 46.11 -4.04
CA ILE A 570 -49.74 46.45 -2.74
C ILE A 570 -48.98 47.76 -2.87
N THR A 571 -49.33 48.74 -2.04
CA THR A 571 -48.78 50.10 -2.07
C THR A 571 -48.47 50.57 -0.65
N GLU A 572 -47.49 51.47 -0.50
CA GLU A 572 -47.30 52.22 0.75
C GLU A 572 -48.42 53.26 0.91
N ARG A 573 -48.76 53.59 2.17
CA ARG A 573 -49.93 54.41 2.55
C ARG A 573 -49.58 55.73 3.21
#